data_AF-A0A6G4RGH3-F1
#
_entry.id   AF-A0A6G4RGH3-F1
#
_cell.length_a   1.000
_cell.length_b   1.000
_cell.length_c   1.000
_cell.angle_alpha   90.00
_cell.angle_beta   90.00
_cell.angle_gamma   90.00
#
_symmetry.space_group_name_H-M   'P 1'
#
loop_
_entity.id
_entity.type
_entity.pdbx_description
1 polymer ?
#
loop_
_entity_poly.entity_id
_entity_poly.type
_entity_poly.pdbx_seq_one_letter_code
_entity_poly.pdbx_strand_id
1 'polypeptide(L)'
;MTGKKLGGESHTPHSSRTRRQLLAGLAAATSTAVAGCQSLPGFGDESTPTYTPAEADTVLESDGPTLEWPVPVEPDADALEDALERTDTLIDEIPEPLEESHIPNGVIRETIDENRLEAMAGRDEAADTVGADRYHALRDAREQHKVAREAATAWLAIDADRDDLLTELRDEYDAVQSALADRRAEPEYRGEDTDAGRLRATLYAFQRDGDLQHAERTLNRWDVHEADDVLEIGESAGDLELGTTTTRIWAHFDERYASGIADGDGDHYLEAVFEDTLEQSIERANEADFPSQDGESEAWYEAVGLDGFDGTRSLESVIWQAGSSIHQAHESMEDTLEAETFGLGLQRALEFEQSLRGFERVRDRIADGDVEAPDDSDEIRAQRAAALEAAQTARDAVPLDEPSLGAYRLAETLQELSWTDDAVARAASRDPEMNVTLTDEYGEYAKYQAELEVLPEAVEAFRDRLLER
;
A
#
# COMPACT_ATOMS: atom_id res chain seq x y z
N MET A 1 -66.57 -28.32 -0.46
CA MET A 1 -66.41 -27.22 -1.44
C MET A 1 -64.96 -26.76 -1.31
N THR A 2 -64.04 -27.43 -2.02
CA THR A 2 -63.39 -26.95 -3.28
C THR A 2 -62.39 -25.82 -3.00
N GLY A 3 -61.08 -25.93 -3.17
CA GLY A 3 -60.21 -27.02 -3.64
C GLY A 3 -58.77 -26.52 -3.81
N LYS A 4 -57.80 -27.34 -3.38
CA LYS A 4 -56.60 -27.77 -4.11
C LYS A 4 -55.74 -26.70 -4.83
N LYS A 5 -54.48 -26.54 -4.41
CA LYS A 5 -53.30 -26.87 -5.24
C LYS A 5 -51.99 -26.93 -4.42
N LEU A 6 -51.24 -27.98 -4.74
CA LEU A 6 -49.82 -28.19 -4.48
C LEU A 6 -48.98 -27.26 -5.37
N GLY A 7 -47.78 -26.93 -4.90
CA GLY A 7 -46.71 -26.26 -5.62
C GLY A 7 -45.95 -25.41 -4.61
N GLY A 8 -44.69 -25.62 -4.31
CA GLY A 8 -43.62 -26.28 -5.06
C GLY A 8 -42.39 -25.47 -4.70
N GLU A 9 -41.47 -26.09 -3.97
CA GLU A 9 -40.18 -25.51 -3.63
C GLU A 9 -39.46 -25.12 -4.92
N SER A 10 -39.13 -23.83 -5.05
CA SER A 10 -38.13 -23.34 -5.98
C SER A 10 -37.00 -22.74 -5.16
N HIS A 11 -36.14 -23.62 -4.62
CA HIS A 11 -34.75 -23.26 -4.40
C HIS A 11 -34.13 -23.06 -5.78
N THR A 12 -33.94 -21.81 -6.18
CA THR A 12 -33.06 -21.45 -7.28
C THR A 12 -31.62 -21.56 -6.78
N PRO A 13 -30.82 -22.50 -7.31
CA PRO A 13 -29.38 -22.47 -7.08
C PRO A 13 -28.81 -21.27 -7.84
N HIS A 14 -28.27 -20.29 -7.11
CA HIS A 14 -27.33 -19.37 -7.73
C HIS A 14 -26.07 -20.17 -8.06
N SER A 15 -26.00 -20.64 -9.30
CA SER A 15 -24.79 -21.23 -9.86
C SER A 15 -23.73 -20.14 -9.93
N SER A 16 -22.70 -20.24 -9.10
CA SER A 16 -21.42 -19.58 -9.28
C SER A 16 -20.83 -20.06 -10.61
N ARG A 17 -21.11 -19.31 -11.69
CA ARG A 17 -20.42 -19.47 -12.97
C ARG A 17 -19.02 -18.88 -12.82
N THR A 18 -18.12 -19.76 -12.40
CA THR A 18 -16.67 -19.55 -12.34
C THR A 18 -16.10 -19.06 -13.67
N ARG A 19 -15.25 -18.04 -13.57
CA ARG A 19 -14.40 -17.41 -14.62
C ARG A 19 -13.52 -18.38 -15.43
N ARG A 20 -13.48 -19.68 -15.08
CA ARG A 20 -12.65 -20.72 -15.74
C ARG A 20 -13.22 -21.34 -17.02
N GLN A 21 -14.42 -20.97 -17.48
CA GLN A 21 -14.97 -21.45 -18.78
C GLN A 21 -14.82 -20.48 -19.96
N LEU A 22 -14.20 -19.30 -19.76
CA LEU A 22 -13.87 -18.37 -20.85
C LEU A 22 -12.44 -18.52 -21.40
N LEU A 23 -11.60 -19.36 -20.79
CA LEU A 23 -10.21 -19.59 -21.23
C LEU A 23 -9.98 -20.92 -21.98
N ALA A 24 -11.03 -21.74 -22.18
CA ALA A 24 -10.93 -23.02 -22.90
C ALA A 24 -11.36 -22.95 -24.38
N GLY A 25 -11.39 -21.75 -24.98
CA GLY A 25 -12.07 -21.48 -26.25
C GLY A 25 -11.23 -20.89 -27.38
N LEU A 26 -9.90 -20.94 -27.35
CA LEU A 26 -9.05 -20.46 -28.47
C LEU A 26 -7.83 -21.37 -28.67
N ALA A 27 -8.07 -22.56 -29.21
CA ALA A 27 -7.03 -23.42 -29.75
C ALA A 27 -7.46 -23.93 -31.12
N ALA A 28 -7.03 -23.24 -32.19
CA ALA A 28 -6.55 -23.82 -33.46
C ALA A 28 -6.59 -22.78 -34.61
N ALA A 29 -5.49 -22.07 -34.82
CA ALA A 29 -5.09 -21.59 -36.15
C ALA A 29 -3.58 -21.29 -36.16
N THR A 30 -2.77 -22.32 -36.43
CA THR A 30 -1.37 -22.15 -36.80
C THR A 30 -1.28 -21.59 -38.21
N SER A 31 -0.88 -20.33 -38.32
CA SER A 31 -0.32 -19.75 -39.54
C SER A 31 0.79 -18.77 -39.19
N THR A 32 2.03 -19.22 -39.36
CA THR A 32 3.23 -18.40 -39.36
C THR A 32 3.21 -17.44 -40.55
N ALA A 33 3.16 -16.12 -40.29
CA ALA A 33 3.72 -15.09 -41.18
C ALA A 33 3.81 -13.73 -40.46
N VAL A 34 5.07 -13.35 -40.18
CA VAL A 34 5.70 -12.01 -40.30
C VAL A 34 5.06 -10.81 -39.58
N ALA A 35 5.91 -10.13 -38.80
CA ALA A 35 5.73 -8.80 -38.22
C ALA A 35 4.93 -7.83 -39.12
N GLY A 36 3.95 -7.17 -38.52
CA GLY A 36 3.19 -6.10 -39.14
C GLY A 36 2.13 -5.58 -38.17
N CYS A 37 2.35 -4.37 -37.67
CA CYS A 37 1.40 -3.57 -36.90
C CYS A 37 -0.02 -3.68 -37.47
N GLN A 38 -0.98 -4.16 -36.68
CA GLN A 38 -2.39 -3.94 -36.96
C GLN A 38 -2.93 -2.92 -35.97
N SER A 39 -2.89 -1.66 -36.39
CA SER A 39 -3.81 -0.65 -35.93
C SER A 39 -5.24 -1.13 -36.23
N LEU A 40 -6.03 -1.33 -35.17
CA LEU A 40 -7.46 -1.55 -35.31
C LEU A 40 -8.11 -0.24 -35.78
N PRO A 41 -8.87 -0.26 -36.90
CA PRO A 41 -9.50 0.94 -37.43
C PRO A 41 -10.79 1.23 -36.64
N GLY A 42 -10.81 2.30 -35.84
CA GLY A 42 -12.03 2.72 -35.13
C GLY A 42 -11.88 3.71 -33.97
N PHE A 43 -10.66 4.04 -33.54
CA PHE A 43 -10.41 5.05 -32.50
C PHE A 43 -9.70 6.24 -33.13
N GLY A 44 -10.10 7.45 -32.75
CA GLY A 44 -9.50 8.70 -33.23
C GLY A 44 -7.98 8.69 -33.10
N ASP A 45 -7.34 9.19 -34.14
CA ASP A 45 -5.89 9.22 -34.37
C ASP A 45 -5.28 10.41 -33.60
N GLU A 46 -5.13 10.26 -32.30
CA GLU A 46 -4.08 10.96 -31.56
C GLU A 46 -2.99 9.92 -31.30
N SER A 47 -1.92 9.99 -32.10
CA SER A 47 -0.75 9.15 -31.92
C SER A 47 -0.10 9.50 -30.58
N THR A 48 -0.31 8.68 -29.55
CA THR A 48 0.40 8.80 -28.27
C THR A 48 1.90 8.90 -28.57
N PRO A 49 2.60 9.96 -28.11
CA PRO A 49 4.03 10.10 -28.30
C PRO A 49 4.77 8.85 -27.82
N THR A 50 5.75 8.40 -28.61
CA THR A 50 6.59 7.27 -28.25
C THR A 50 8.05 7.68 -28.26
N TYR A 51 8.79 7.25 -27.25
CA TYR A 51 10.18 7.61 -27.00
C TYR A 51 11.07 6.38 -27.15
N THR A 52 12.32 6.59 -27.53
CA THR A 52 13.36 5.57 -27.46
C THR A 52 13.78 5.33 -26.01
N PRO A 53 14.32 4.15 -25.65
CA PRO A 53 14.85 3.93 -24.31
C PRO A 53 15.96 4.92 -23.91
N ALA A 54 16.74 5.41 -24.89
CA ALA A 54 17.74 6.44 -24.66
C ALA A 54 17.15 7.81 -24.32
N GLU A 55 16.00 8.17 -24.91
CA GLU A 55 15.26 9.39 -24.53
C GLU A 55 14.66 9.24 -23.13
N ALA A 56 14.15 8.05 -22.77
CA ALA A 56 13.67 7.77 -21.42
C ALA A 56 14.77 7.90 -20.35
N ASP A 57 15.97 7.40 -20.63
CA ASP A 57 17.13 7.50 -19.72
C ASP A 57 17.46 8.95 -19.35
N THR A 58 17.35 9.88 -20.31
CA THR A 58 17.63 11.30 -20.07
C THR A 58 16.68 11.97 -19.09
N VAL A 59 15.49 11.40 -18.83
CA VAL A 59 14.55 11.96 -17.84
C VAL A 59 15.12 11.84 -16.41
N LEU A 60 15.95 10.82 -16.15
CA LEU A 60 16.46 10.47 -14.82
C LEU A 60 17.82 11.11 -14.48
N GLU A 61 18.24 12.17 -15.18
CA GLU A 61 19.57 12.77 -15.01
C GLU A 61 19.82 13.44 -13.65
N SER A 62 18.78 13.73 -12.87
CA SER A 62 18.87 14.39 -11.56
C SER A 62 18.44 13.46 -10.43
N ASP A 63 19.24 13.42 -9.37
CA ASP A 63 18.92 12.67 -8.15
C ASP A 63 17.75 13.32 -7.40
N GLY A 64 16.88 12.50 -6.81
CA GLY A 64 15.79 12.95 -5.95
C GLY A 64 16.25 13.25 -4.52
N PRO A 65 15.41 13.94 -3.71
CA PRO A 65 15.70 14.11 -2.29
C PRO A 65 15.74 12.75 -1.58
N THR A 66 16.55 12.66 -0.52
CA THR A 66 16.61 11.44 0.29
C THR A 66 15.26 11.19 0.96
N LEU A 67 14.85 9.92 1.01
CA LEU A 67 13.65 9.50 1.69
C LEU A 67 13.97 9.18 3.16
N GLU A 68 13.19 9.71 4.09
CA GLU A 68 13.35 9.51 5.54
C GLU A 68 12.00 9.20 6.19
N TRP A 69 11.81 7.97 6.66
CA TRP A 69 10.58 7.53 7.32
C TRP A 69 10.61 7.88 8.82
N PRO A 70 9.60 8.58 9.36
CA PRO A 70 9.57 8.94 10.77
C PRO A 70 9.39 7.71 11.68
N VAL A 71 10.00 7.78 12.86
CA VAL A 71 9.99 6.69 13.85
C VAL A 71 9.34 7.17 15.15
N PRO A 72 8.14 6.66 15.52
CA PRO A 72 7.45 7.10 16.72
C PRO A 72 8.00 6.49 18.02
N VAL A 73 8.68 5.34 17.94
CA VAL A 73 9.24 4.63 19.10
C VAL A 73 10.54 3.92 18.72
N GLU A 74 11.54 3.96 19.59
CA GLU A 74 12.80 3.23 19.39
C GLU A 74 12.69 1.83 20.05
N PRO A 75 12.86 0.73 19.28
CA PRO A 75 12.88 -0.61 19.86
C PRO A 75 14.16 -0.90 20.62
N ASP A 76 14.09 -1.86 21.54
CA ASP A 76 15.29 -2.48 22.11
C ASP A 76 16.06 -3.28 21.05
N ALA A 77 17.39 -3.30 21.18
CA ALA A 77 18.26 -4.04 20.26
C ALA A 77 17.98 -5.55 20.28
N ASP A 78 17.71 -6.11 21.47
CA ASP A 78 17.43 -7.53 21.67
C ASP A 78 16.17 -7.97 20.90
N ALA A 79 15.19 -7.08 20.69
CA ALA A 79 13.97 -7.41 19.94
C ALA A 79 14.25 -7.62 18.44
N LEU A 80 15.23 -6.91 17.87
CA LEU A 80 15.67 -7.15 16.51
C LEU A 80 16.49 -8.44 16.43
N GLU A 81 17.37 -8.71 17.41
CA GLU A 81 18.11 -9.98 17.49
C GLU A 81 17.15 -11.18 17.55
N ASP A 82 16.10 -11.11 18.37
CA ASP A 82 15.04 -12.13 18.47
C ASP A 82 14.22 -12.29 17.17
N ALA A 83 14.14 -11.26 16.33
CA ALA A 83 13.52 -11.35 15.01
C ALA A 83 14.45 -12.04 14.01
N LEU A 84 15.73 -11.66 13.97
CA LEU A 84 16.72 -12.30 13.11
C LEU A 84 16.88 -13.79 13.45
N GLU A 85 16.94 -14.15 14.74
CA GLU A 85 17.00 -15.55 15.18
C GLU A 85 15.75 -16.34 14.78
N ARG A 86 14.58 -15.69 14.75
CA ARG A 86 13.34 -16.34 14.29
C ARG A 86 13.40 -16.68 12.80
N THR A 87 13.88 -15.76 11.96
CA THR A 87 14.11 -16.04 10.53
C THR A 87 15.09 -17.20 10.37
N ASP A 88 16.23 -17.15 11.05
CA ASP A 88 17.26 -18.19 11.00
C ASP A 88 16.66 -19.56 11.41
N THR A 89 15.86 -19.60 12.47
CA THR A 89 15.18 -20.82 12.95
C THR A 89 14.18 -21.38 11.95
N LEU A 90 13.43 -20.52 11.24
CA LEU A 90 12.43 -20.97 10.27
C LEU A 90 13.09 -21.65 9.07
N ILE A 91 14.22 -21.13 8.59
CA ILE A 91 14.86 -21.61 7.37
C ILE A 91 15.91 -22.71 7.58
N ASP A 92 16.38 -22.94 8.82
CA ASP A 92 17.48 -23.87 9.14
C ASP A 92 17.25 -25.32 8.65
N GLU A 93 15.99 -25.76 8.58
CA GLU A 93 15.64 -27.12 8.15
C GLU A 93 15.68 -27.31 6.62
N ILE A 94 15.75 -26.24 5.83
CA ILE A 94 15.73 -26.29 4.37
C ILE A 94 17.16 -26.52 3.85
N PRO A 95 17.43 -27.62 3.10
CA PRO A 95 18.77 -27.90 2.58
C PRO A 95 19.32 -26.82 1.64
N GLU A 96 20.62 -26.51 1.77
CA GLU A 96 21.36 -25.65 0.85
C GLU A 96 22.53 -26.41 0.19
N PRO A 97 22.54 -26.59 -1.15
CA PRO A 97 21.50 -26.19 -2.11
C PRO A 97 20.29 -27.13 -2.10
N LEU A 98 19.13 -26.61 -2.49
CA LEU A 98 17.94 -27.43 -2.71
C LEU A 98 18.01 -28.12 -4.08
N GLU A 99 18.49 -29.37 -4.07
CA GLU A 99 18.66 -30.20 -5.28
C GLU A 99 17.40 -30.97 -5.74
N GLU A 100 17.42 -31.47 -7.00
CA GLU A 100 16.39 -32.35 -7.57
C GLU A 100 16.19 -33.66 -6.78
N SER A 101 17.24 -34.11 -6.09
CA SER A 101 17.20 -35.28 -5.21
C SER A 101 16.31 -35.07 -3.97
N HIS A 102 16.13 -33.82 -3.54
CA HIS A 102 15.19 -33.45 -2.48
C HIS A 102 13.77 -33.31 -3.03
N ILE A 103 13.62 -32.55 -4.12
CA ILE A 103 12.30 -32.25 -4.72
C ILE A 103 12.39 -32.43 -6.25
N PRO A 104 11.81 -33.50 -6.83
CA PRO A 104 11.84 -33.72 -8.27
C PRO A 104 11.09 -32.64 -9.08
N ASN A 105 10.03 -32.06 -8.51
CA ASN A 105 9.29 -31.00 -9.16
C ASN A 105 10.09 -29.69 -9.13
N GLY A 106 10.54 -29.23 -10.30
CA GLY A 106 11.37 -28.04 -10.43
C GLY A 106 10.70 -26.75 -9.96
N VAL A 107 9.39 -26.59 -10.17
CA VAL A 107 8.65 -25.37 -9.78
C VAL A 107 8.58 -25.25 -8.26
N ILE A 108 8.15 -26.31 -7.58
CA ILE A 108 8.09 -26.34 -6.10
C ILE A 108 9.48 -26.06 -5.51
N ARG A 109 10.51 -26.68 -6.09
CA ARG A 109 11.89 -26.49 -5.64
C ARG A 109 12.38 -25.05 -5.82
N GLU A 110 12.11 -24.45 -6.98
CA GLU A 110 12.49 -23.07 -7.28
C GLU A 110 11.78 -22.09 -6.35
N THR A 111 10.46 -22.22 -6.15
CA THR A 111 9.70 -21.34 -5.24
C THR A 111 10.16 -21.44 -3.78
N ILE A 112 10.44 -22.64 -3.26
CA ILE A 112 10.97 -22.78 -1.89
C ILE A 112 12.36 -22.13 -1.77
N ASP A 113 13.22 -22.28 -2.77
CA ASP A 113 14.56 -21.70 -2.79
C ASP A 113 14.50 -20.17 -2.90
N GLU A 114 13.61 -19.63 -3.75
CA GLU A 114 13.35 -18.19 -3.90
C GLU A 114 12.89 -17.57 -2.58
N ASN A 115 11.84 -18.14 -1.94
CA ASN A 115 11.35 -17.64 -0.66
C ASN A 115 12.43 -17.73 0.43
N ARG A 116 13.23 -18.81 0.48
CA ARG A 116 14.35 -18.91 1.43
C ARG A 116 15.38 -17.79 1.20
N LEU A 117 15.76 -17.56 -0.05
CA LEU A 117 16.75 -16.53 -0.40
C LEU A 117 16.22 -15.12 -0.14
N GLU A 118 14.93 -14.87 -0.38
CA GLU A 118 14.27 -13.60 -0.06
C GLU A 118 14.29 -13.34 1.46
N ALA A 119 13.91 -14.34 2.27
CA ALA A 119 13.97 -14.25 3.72
C ALA A 119 15.40 -13.99 4.23
N MET A 120 16.40 -14.67 3.66
CA MET A 120 17.81 -14.45 4.00
C MET A 120 18.29 -13.05 3.61
N ALA A 121 17.91 -12.55 2.44
CA ALA A 121 18.26 -11.22 1.99
C ALA A 121 17.70 -10.14 2.93
N GLY A 122 16.42 -10.26 3.31
CA GLY A 122 15.80 -9.35 4.28
C GLY A 122 16.45 -9.43 5.67
N ARG A 123 16.80 -10.65 6.12
CA ARG A 123 17.52 -10.88 7.37
C ARG A 123 18.91 -10.24 7.36
N ASP A 124 19.65 -10.36 6.27
CA ASP A 124 20.98 -9.76 6.14
C ASP A 124 20.93 -8.22 6.07
N GLU A 125 19.93 -7.67 5.38
CA GLU A 125 19.68 -6.22 5.36
C GLU A 125 19.35 -5.70 6.77
N ALA A 126 18.47 -6.40 7.49
CA ALA A 126 18.07 -6.02 8.84
C ALA A 126 19.22 -6.12 9.86
N ALA A 127 20.15 -7.08 9.70
CA ALA A 127 21.24 -7.33 10.64
C ALA A 127 22.22 -6.13 10.80
N ASP A 128 22.37 -5.31 9.77
CA ASP A 128 23.27 -4.15 9.78
C ASP A 128 22.57 -2.85 10.24
N THR A 129 21.27 -2.89 10.55
CA THR A 129 20.49 -1.70 10.93
C THR A 129 20.77 -1.22 12.36
N VAL A 130 20.83 0.10 12.53
CA VAL A 130 21.13 0.74 13.82
C VAL A 130 20.27 1.97 14.05
N GLY A 131 20.08 2.35 15.32
CA GLY A 131 19.31 3.53 15.68
C GLY A 131 17.85 3.45 15.22
N ALA A 132 17.36 4.51 14.58
CA ALA A 132 15.98 4.63 14.12
C ALA A 132 15.59 3.56 13.10
N ASP A 133 16.53 3.12 12.25
CA ASP A 133 16.26 2.13 11.20
C ASP A 133 15.87 0.76 11.75
N ARG A 134 16.21 0.47 13.02
CA ARG A 134 15.76 -0.76 13.69
C ARG A 134 14.25 -0.84 13.82
N TYR A 135 13.56 0.29 13.91
CA TYR A 135 12.10 0.32 13.97
C TYR A 135 11.49 -0.24 12.69
N HIS A 136 11.98 0.22 11.54
CA HIS A 136 11.51 -0.22 10.24
C HIS A 136 11.90 -1.68 10.00
N ALA A 137 13.16 -2.05 10.26
CA ALA A 137 13.62 -3.44 10.16
C ALA A 137 12.77 -4.40 11.01
N LEU A 138 12.39 -4.01 12.23
CA LEU A 138 11.53 -4.83 13.08
C LEU A 138 10.11 -4.91 12.53
N ARG A 139 9.55 -3.85 11.94
CA ARG A 139 8.23 -3.92 11.26
C ARG A 139 8.29 -4.81 10.02
N ASP A 140 9.35 -4.70 9.22
CA ASP A 140 9.56 -5.49 7.99
C ASP A 140 9.79 -6.97 8.29
N ALA A 141 10.29 -7.31 9.48
CA ALA A 141 10.44 -8.70 9.92
C ALA A 141 9.13 -9.51 9.87
N ARG A 142 7.96 -8.86 9.88
CA ARG A 142 6.66 -9.54 9.71
C ARG A 142 6.54 -10.20 8.34
N GLU A 143 6.87 -9.47 7.27
CA GLU A 143 6.83 -9.99 5.91
C GLU A 143 7.99 -10.99 5.68
N GLN A 144 9.16 -10.70 6.25
CA GLN A 144 10.30 -11.63 6.17
C GLN A 144 9.99 -12.98 6.83
N HIS A 145 9.38 -12.96 8.02
CA HIS A 145 8.97 -14.19 8.72
C HIS A 145 7.86 -14.92 7.97
N LYS A 146 6.91 -14.19 7.38
CA LYS A 146 5.89 -14.77 6.49
C LYS A 146 6.57 -15.60 5.40
N VAL A 147 7.42 -14.98 4.59
CA VAL A 147 8.11 -15.65 3.47
C VAL A 147 8.99 -16.82 3.96
N ALA A 148 9.70 -16.66 5.08
CA ALA A 148 10.48 -17.73 5.70
C ALA A 148 9.61 -18.93 6.11
N ARG A 149 8.44 -18.67 6.72
CA ARG A 149 7.50 -19.71 7.14
C ARG A 149 6.84 -20.39 5.94
N GLU A 150 6.58 -19.66 4.87
CA GLU A 150 6.07 -20.25 3.62
C GLU A 150 7.05 -21.28 3.07
N ALA A 151 8.34 -20.92 2.95
CA ALA A 151 9.38 -21.83 2.48
C ALA A 151 9.53 -23.05 3.39
N ALA A 152 9.58 -22.83 4.70
CA ALA A 152 9.75 -23.87 5.70
C ALA A 152 8.59 -24.87 5.69
N THR A 153 7.36 -24.38 5.61
CA THR A 153 6.16 -25.24 5.66
C THR A 153 5.95 -25.94 4.33
N ALA A 154 6.21 -25.29 3.20
CA ALA A 154 6.19 -25.94 1.89
C ALA A 154 7.21 -27.08 1.80
N TRP A 155 8.40 -26.90 2.39
CA TRP A 155 9.41 -27.96 2.55
C TRP A 155 8.89 -29.11 3.43
N LEU A 156 8.37 -28.80 4.61
CA LEU A 156 7.83 -29.79 5.55
C LEU A 156 6.67 -30.61 4.95
N ALA A 157 5.78 -29.95 4.20
CA ALA A 157 4.58 -30.54 3.61
C ALA A 157 4.87 -31.64 2.57
N ILE A 158 6.11 -31.77 2.10
CA ILE A 158 6.52 -32.79 1.12
C ILE A 158 6.47 -34.19 1.73
N ASP A 159 6.90 -34.33 2.98
CA ASP A 159 7.04 -35.61 3.67
C ASP A 159 6.14 -35.75 4.90
N ALA A 160 5.49 -34.66 5.36
CA ALA A 160 4.59 -34.67 6.50
C ALA A 160 3.32 -35.49 6.25
N ASP A 161 2.69 -35.96 7.34
CA ASP A 161 1.32 -36.42 7.27
C ASP A 161 0.42 -35.20 7.05
N ARG A 162 -0.27 -35.21 5.92
CA ARG A 162 -1.04 -34.05 5.44
C ARG A 162 -2.23 -33.74 6.35
N ASP A 163 -2.94 -34.76 6.83
CA ASP A 163 -4.14 -34.54 7.64
C ASP A 163 -3.76 -33.97 9.02
N ASP A 164 -2.65 -34.45 9.58
CA ASP A 164 -2.08 -33.90 10.81
C ASP A 164 -1.62 -32.45 10.61
N LEU A 165 -0.86 -32.14 9.55
CA LEU A 165 -0.39 -30.77 9.27
C LEU A 165 -1.55 -29.78 9.08
N LEU A 166 -2.58 -30.16 8.31
CA LEU A 166 -3.76 -29.31 8.10
C LEU A 166 -4.56 -29.11 9.39
N THR A 167 -4.53 -30.06 10.32
CA THR A 167 -5.16 -29.91 11.63
C THR A 167 -4.37 -28.93 12.50
N GLU A 168 -3.04 -29.05 12.51
CA GLU A 168 -2.15 -28.14 13.24
C GLU A 168 -2.31 -26.68 12.77
N LEU A 169 -2.36 -26.44 11.46
CA LEU A 169 -2.57 -25.09 10.91
C LEU A 169 -3.92 -24.48 11.29
N ARG A 170 -4.98 -25.29 11.39
CA ARG A 170 -6.30 -24.81 11.84
C ARG A 170 -6.32 -24.48 13.32
N ASP A 171 -5.67 -25.30 14.15
CA ASP A 171 -5.51 -25.02 15.58
C ASP A 171 -4.66 -23.75 15.80
N GLU A 172 -3.61 -23.55 14.99
CA GLU A 172 -2.80 -22.34 14.98
C GLU A 172 -3.61 -21.11 14.55
N TYR A 173 -4.43 -21.22 13.49
CA TYR A 173 -5.33 -20.16 13.06
C TYR A 173 -6.23 -19.66 14.19
N ASP A 174 -6.90 -20.55 14.91
CA ASP A 174 -7.79 -20.18 16.03
C ASP A 174 -7.00 -19.42 17.13
N ALA A 175 -5.77 -19.84 17.41
CA ALA A 175 -4.90 -19.20 18.40
C ALA A 175 -4.44 -17.80 17.94
N VAL A 176 -3.99 -17.67 16.68
CA VAL A 176 -3.52 -16.40 16.10
C VAL A 176 -4.66 -15.41 15.95
N GLN A 177 -5.83 -15.86 15.47
CA GLN A 177 -7.03 -15.03 15.39
C GLN A 177 -7.41 -14.48 16.77
N SER A 178 -7.41 -15.34 17.80
CA SER A 178 -7.74 -14.92 19.17
C SER A 178 -6.73 -13.89 19.70
N ALA A 179 -5.42 -14.13 19.52
CA ALA A 179 -4.38 -13.22 19.98
C ALA A 179 -4.44 -11.85 19.28
N LEU A 180 -4.75 -11.84 17.98
CA LEU A 180 -4.91 -10.61 17.21
C LEU A 180 -6.17 -9.85 17.64
N ALA A 181 -7.29 -10.54 17.84
CA ALA A 181 -8.54 -9.95 18.31
C ALA A 181 -8.36 -9.32 19.71
N ASP A 182 -7.68 -10.01 20.63
CA ASP A 182 -7.34 -9.47 21.95
C ASP A 182 -6.50 -8.20 21.83
N ARG A 183 -5.51 -8.17 20.91
CA ARG A 183 -4.69 -6.97 20.68
C ARG A 183 -5.48 -5.81 20.07
N ARG A 184 -6.47 -6.10 19.24
CA ARG A 184 -7.36 -5.09 18.64
C ARG A 184 -8.36 -4.52 19.63
N ALA A 185 -8.85 -5.32 20.59
CA ALA A 185 -9.94 -4.94 21.50
C ALA A 185 -9.55 -3.88 22.54
N GLU A 186 -8.26 -3.58 22.71
CA GLU A 186 -7.75 -2.61 23.67
C GLU A 186 -6.90 -1.50 22.98
N PRO A 187 -7.46 -0.67 22.06
CA PRO A 187 -6.74 0.47 21.54
C PRO A 187 -6.71 1.56 22.62
N GLU A 188 -5.71 1.51 23.50
CA GLU A 188 -5.44 2.64 24.38
C GLU A 188 -4.65 3.69 23.59
N TYR A 189 -5.35 4.60 22.92
CA TYR A 189 -4.75 5.76 22.25
C TYR A 189 -4.05 6.63 23.29
N ARG A 190 -2.75 6.40 23.45
CA ARG A 190 -1.92 7.04 24.47
C ARG A 190 -0.94 8.04 23.88
N GLY A 191 -0.59 9.05 24.67
CA GLY A 191 0.46 10.01 24.33
C GLY A 191 0.56 11.11 25.37
N GLU A 192 1.69 11.82 25.36
CA GLU A 192 1.81 13.05 26.15
C GLU A 192 0.84 14.09 25.59
N ASP A 193 0.07 14.75 26.47
CA ASP A 193 -0.84 15.83 26.07
C ASP A 193 -0.09 17.15 25.84
N THR A 194 0.82 17.12 24.86
CA THR A 194 1.58 18.24 24.32
C THR A 194 1.51 18.20 22.79
N ASP A 195 1.83 19.29 22.10
CA ASP A 195 1.79 19.32 20.63
C ASP A 195 2.61 18.18 20.02
N ALA A 196 3.87 18.02 20.47
CA ALA A 196 4.76 16.97 20.00
C ALA A 196 4.28 15.56 20.40
N GLY A 197 3.73 15.43 21.61
CA GLY A 197 3.18 14.16 22.10
C GLY A 197 1.98 13.69 21.28
N ARG A 198 1.05 14.59 20.96
CA ARG A 198 -0.11 14.31 20.10
C ARG A 198 0.32 13.95 18.69
N LEU A 199 1.27 14.68 18.10
CA LEU A 199 1.80 14.37 16.75
C LEU A 199 2.48 13.00 16.67
N ARG A 200 3.27 12.65 17.69
CA ARG A 200 3.87 11.32 17.77
C ARG A 200 2.81 10.24 17.97
N ALA A 201 1.82 10.50 18.82
CA ALA A 201 0.75 9.54 19.11
C ALA A 201 -0.12 9.23 17.90
N THR A 202 -0.43 10.22 17.05
CA THR A 202 -1.19 9.97 15.82
C THR A 202 -0.42 9.09 14.85
N LEU A 203 0.89 9.32 14.67
CA LEU A 203 1.75 8.44 13.86
C LEU A 203 1.81 7.02 14.42
N TYR A 204 2.03 6.88 15.74
CA TYR A 204 2.09 5.58 16.40
C TYR A 204 0.78 4.80 16.23
N ALA A 205 -0.35 5.45 16.50
CA ALA A 205 -1.68 4.89 16.37
C ALA A 205 -1.99 4.45 14.93
N PHE A 206 -1.67 5.30 13.95
CA PHE A 206 -1.83 4.96 12.53
C PHE A 206 -1.07 3.69 12.14
N GLN A 207 0.23 3.62 12.48
CA GLN A 207 1.07 2.47 12.13
C GLN A 207 0.59 1.19 12.83
N ARG A 208 0.17 1.30 14.10
CA ARG A 208 -0.40 0.19 14.89
C ARG A 208 -1.69 -0.32 14.26
N ASP A 209 -2.65 0.56 14.05
CA ASP A 209 -3.96 0.21 13.53
C ASP A 209 -3.85 -0.35 12.10
N GLY A 210 -2.98 0.22 11.27
CA GLY A 210 -2.72 -0.25 9.91
C GLY A 210 -2.13 -1.65 9.86
N ASP A 211 -1.10 -1.93 10.65
CA ASP A 211 -0.45 -3.24 10.68
C ASP A 211 -1.37 -4.33 11.25
N LEU A 212 -2.10 -4.05 12.34
CA LEU A 212 -3.06 -4.99 12.93
C LEU A 212 -4.25 -5.24 11.99
N GLN A 213 -4.75 -4.20 11.31
CA GLN A 213 -5.82 -4.34 10.31
C GLN A 213 -5.35 -5.12 9.08
N HIS A 214 -4.10 -4.96 8.65
CA HIS A 214 -3.52 -5.76 7.58
C HIS A 214 -3.50 -7.24 7.95
N ALA A 215 -2.93 -7.59 9.12
CA ALA A 215 -2.91 -8.96 9.62
C ALA A 215 -4.32 -9.56 9.73
N GLU A 216 -5.29 -8.78 10.21
CA GLU A 216 -6.68 -9.23 10.34
C GLU A 216 -7.33 -9.49 8.98
N ARG A 217 -7.13 -8.61 8.00
CA ARG A 217 -7.65 -8.82 6.63
C ARG A 217 -7.04 -10.06 5.97
N THR A 218 -5.76 -10.33 6.24
CA THR A 218 -5.10 -11.54 5.78
C THR A 218 -5.73 -12.78 6.42
N LEU A 219 -5.88 -12.81 7.75
CA LEU A 219 -6.53 -13.92 8.46
C LEU A 219 -8.02 -14.10 8.10
N ASN A 220 -8.76 -13.02 7.84
CA ASN A 220 -10.17 -13.12 7.41
C ASN A 220 -10.35 -13.78 6.04
N ARG A 221 -9.30 -13.83 5.22
CA ARG A 221 -9.27 -14.53 3.93
C ARG A 221 -8.56 -15.88 4.01
N TRP A 222 -8.01 -16.21 5.18
CA TRP A 222 -7.27 -17.44 5.40
C TRP A 222 -8.20 -18.64 5.34
N ASP A 223 -7.76 -19.65 4.59
CA ASP A 223 -8.39 -20.96 4.54
C ASP A 223 -7.33 -21.98 4.13
N VAL A 224 -7.50 -23.23 4.54
CA VAL A 224 -6.60 -24.31 4.14
C VAL A 224 -7.39 -25.61 3.90
N HIS A 225 -7.14 -26.23 2.75
CA HIS A 225 -7.91 -27.34 2.23
C HIS A 225 -7.08 -28.61 1.96
N GLU A 226 -7.76 -29.75 1.98
CA GLU A 226 -7.18 -31.05 1.62
C GLU A 226 -6.71 -31.13 0.16
N ALA A 227 -7.18 -30.22 -0.71
CA ALA A 227 -6.86 -30.21 -2.13
C ALA A 227 -5.65 -29.33 -2.50
N ASP A 228 -5.21 -28.48 -1.57
CA ASP A 228 -4.16 -27.50 -1.81
C ASP A 228 -2.83 -28.17 -2.17
N ASP A 229 -1.97 -27.55 -2.95
CA ASP A 229 -0.61 -28.07 -3.11
C ASP A 229 0.31 -27.64 -1.94
N VAL A 230 1.56 -28.11 -1.96
CA VAL A 230 2.52 -27.81 -0.87
C VAL A 230 2.86 -26.32 -0.78
N LEU A 231 2.75 -25.57 -1.89
CA LEU A 231 3.03 -24.14 -1.92
C LEU A 231 1.83 -23.37 -1.33
N GLU A 232 0.60 -23.76 -1.68
CA GLU A 232 -0.63 -23.19 -1.10
C GLU A 232 -0.70 -23.46 0.43
N ILE A 233 -0.26 -24.63 0.90
CA ILE A 233 -0.11 -24.91 2.34
C ILE A 233 0.98 -24.02 2.96
N GLY A 234 2.08 -23.79 2.24
CA GLY A 234 3.14 -22.85 2.64
C GLY A 234 2.62 -21.44 2.84
N GLU A 235 1.95 -20.87 1.84
CA GLU A 235 1.30 -19.54 1.87
C GLU A 235 0.36 -19.41 3.07
N SER A 236 -0.47 -20.43 3.30
CA SER A 236 -1.38 -20.48 4.45
C SER A 236 -0.63 -20.39 5.79
N ALA A 237 0.51 -21.08 5.93
CA ALA A 237 1.32 -21.00 7.14
C ALA A 237 2.06 -19.66 7.27
N GLY A 238 2.48 -19.07 6.15
CA GLY A 238 3.05 -17.72 6.09
C GLY A 238 2.10 -16.66 6.64
N ASP A 239 0.83 -16.71 6.24
CA ASP A 239 -0.22 -15.80 6.72
C ASP A 239 -0.45 -15.91 8.24
N LEU A 240 -0.30 -17.10 8.83
CA LEU A 240 -0.36 -17.29 10.28
C LEU A 240 0.86 -16.71 11.00
N GLU A 241 2.06 -16.87 10.42
CA GLU A 241 3.28 -16.28 10.97
C GLU A 241 3.26 -14.75 10.87
N LEU A 242 2.66 -14.18 9.81
CA LEU A 242 2.42 -12.74 9.70
C LEU A 242 1.59 -12.24 10.89
N GLY A 243 0.45 -12.88 11.17
CA GLY A 243 -0.42 -12.51 12.30
C GLY A 243 0.28 -12.67 13.66
N THR A 244 1.00 -13.77 13.86
CA THR A 244 1.78 -14.04 15.07
C THR A 244 2.86 -12.98 15.30
N THR A 245 3.67 -12.72 14.27
CA THR A 245 4.79 -11.79 14.32
C THR A 245 4.30 -10.35 14.49
N THR A 246 3.20 -9.97 13.82
CA THR A 246 2.53 -8.68 14.01
C THR A 246 2.15 -8.45 15.46
N THR A 247 1.47 -9.42 16.07
CA THR A 247 1.02 -9.33 17.46
C THR A 247 2.20 -9.24 18.44
N ARG A 248 3.27 -10.00 18.19
CA ARG A 248 4.49 -9.97 19.01
C ARG A 248 5.21 -8.62 18.94
N ILE A 249 5.45 -8.10 17.74
CA ILE A 249 6.16 -6.82 17.54
C ILE A 249 5.38 -5.67 18.16
N TRP A 250 4.07 -5.61 17.94
CA TRP A 250 3.26 -4.55 18.53
C TRP A 250 3.16 -4.68 20.06
N ALA A 251 3.39 -5.87 20.63
CA ALA A 251 3.44 -6.01 22.09
C ALA A 251 4.67 -5.27 22.63
N HIS A 252 5.80 -5.50 21.98
CA HIS A 252 7.05 -4.83 22.28
C HIS A 252 6.94 -3.31 22.09
N PHE A 253 6.41 -2.85 20.96
CA PHE A 253 6.21 -1.42 20.73
C PHE A 253 5.28 -0.78 21.75
N ASP A 254 4.17 -1.44 22.12
CA ASP A 254 3.23 -0.94 23.13
C ASP A 254 3.93 -0.79 24.50
N GLU A 255 4.75 -1.77 24.90
CA GLU A 255 5.56 -1.71 26.12
C GLU A 255 6.60 -0.57 26.08
N ARG A 256 7.31 -0.41 24.96
CA ARG A 256 8.33 0.63 24.79
C ARG A 256 7.72 2.03 24.77
N TYR A 257 6.60 2.18 24.05
CA TYR A 257 5.87 3.43 23.93
C TYR A 257 5.28 3.86 25.28
N ALA A 258 4.60 2.94 25.98
CA ALA A 258 4.05 3.21 27.32
C ALA A 258 5.15 3.55 28.34
N SER A 259 6.29 2.87 28.30
CA SER A 259 7.43 3.16 29.19
C SER A 259 8.02 4.56 28.94
N GLY A 260 7.97 5.05 27.70
CA GLY A 260 8.43 6.41 27.36
C GLY A 260 7.51 7.52 27.88
N ILE A 261 6.23 7.21 28.12
CA ILE A 261 5.21 8.18 28.55
C ILE A 261 5.06 8.22 30.08
N ALA A 262 5.34 7.10 30.77
CA ALA A 262 5.05 6.88 32.19
C ALA A 262 5.77 7.83 33.18
N ASP A 263 6.74 8.63 32.72
CA ASP A 263 7.48 9.58 33.57
C ASP A 263 6.74 10.94 33.78
N GLY A 264 5.61 11.18 33.10
CA GLY A 264 4.80 12.41 33.21
C GLY A 264 3.58 12.29 34.15
N ASP A 265 3.39 13.29 35.02
CA ASP A 265 2.16 13.50 35.82
C ASP A 265 1.04 14.00 34.88
N GLY A 266 0.24 13.11 34.28
CA GLY A 266 -0.83 13.48 33.34
C GLY A 266 -1.75 12.32 32.97
N ASP A 267 -2.97 12.65 32.51
CA ASP A 267 -3.88 11.68 31.90
C ASP A 267 -3.45 11.51 30.44
N HIS A 268 -2.94 10.33 30.09
CA HIS A 268 -2.25 10.10 28.81
C HIS A 268 -3.18 9.59 27.72
N TYR A 269 -4.50 9.68 27.88
CA TYR A 269 -5.48 9.16 26.93
C TYR A 269 -5.88 10.25 25.92
N LEU A 270 -5.64 9.98 24.64
CA LEU A 270 -5.90 10.88 23.52
C LEU A 270 -7.10 10.46 22.65
N GLU A 271 -7.82 9.40 23.04
CA GLU A 271 -8.96 8.86 22.29
C GLU A 271 -9.99 9.95 21.93
N ALA A 272 -10.48 10.69 22.92
CA ALA A 272 -11.41 11.80 22.71
C ALA A 272 -10.79 13.00 21.95
N VAL A 273 -9.46 13.08 21.82
CA VAL A 273 -8.79 14.04 20.92
C VAL A 273 -8.89 13.54 19.49
N PHE A 274 -8.59 12.26 19.28
CA PHE A 274 -8.55 11.66 17.97
C PHE A 274 -9.94 11.56 17.34
N GLU A 275 -10.94 11.14 18.11
CA GLU A 275 -12.34 11.09 17.71
C GLU A 275 -12.82 12.49 17.26
N ASP A 276 -12.68 13.50 18.12
CA ASP A 276 -13.06 14.90 17.85
C ASP A 276 -12.33 15.48 16.62
N THR A 277 -11.03 15.20 16.47
CA THR A 277 -10.25 15.64 15.30
C THR A 277 -10.75 14.98 14.01
N LEU A 278 -11.12 13.70 14.09
CA LEU A 278 -11.65 12.95 12.95
C LEU A 278 -13.05 13.44 12.57
N GLU A 279 -13.94 13.65 13.54
CA GLU A 279 -15.28 14.23 13.33
C GLU A 279 -15.18 15.59 12.63
N GLN A 280 -14.32 16.50 13.12
CA GLN A 280 -14.09 17.79 12.49
C GLN A 280 -13.52 17.68 11.07
N SER A 281 -12.69 16.66 10.81
CA SER A 281 -12.15 16.41 9.47
C SER A 281 -13.22 15.88 8.50
N ILE A 282 -14.15 15.05 8.98
CA ILE A 282 -15.33 14.60 8.23
C ILE A 282 -16.27 15.77 7.96
N GLU A 283 -16.52 16.65 8.95
CA GLU A 283 -17.30 17.87 8.74
C GLU A 283 -16.67 18.75 7.65
N ARG A 284 -15.35 18.96 7.72
CA ARG A 284 -14.59 19.69 6.69
C ARG A 284 -14.70 19.05 5.30
N ALA A 285 -14.67 17.72 5.20
CA ALA A 285 -14.81 17.01 3.94
C ALA A 285 -16.22 17.16 3.35
N ASN A 286 -17.25 17.06 4.19
CA ASN A 286 -18.64 17.33 3.82
C ASN A 286 -18.85 18.77 3.36
N GLU A 287 -18.20 19.75 3.99
CA GLU A 287 -18.23 21.16 3.58
C GLU A 287 -17.50 21.41 2.24
N ALA A 288 -16.52 20.57 1.88
CA ALA A 288 -15.86 20.65 0.58
C ALA A 288 -16.82 20.31 -0.57
N ASP A 289 -17.84 19.49 -0.29
CA ASP A 289 -18.87 19.04 -1.24
C ASP A 289 -18.27 18.54 -2.58
N PHE A 290 -17.21 17.73 -2.47
CA PHE A 290 -16.49 17.23 -3.66
C PHE A 290 -17.37 16.26 -4.46
N PRO A 291 -17.54 16.45 -5.78
CA PRO A 291 -18.49 15.67 -6.57
C PRO A 291 -18.07 14.19 -6.69
N SER A 292 -19.04 13.28 -6.46
CA SER A 292 -18.86 11.84 -6.66
C SER A 292 -18.60 11.48 -8.12
N GLN A 293 -17.79 10.44 -8.31
CA GLN A 293 -17.42 9.85 -9.61
C GLN A 293 -18.34 8.71 -10.07
N ASP A 294 -19.48 8.47 -9.41
CA ASP A 294 -20.41 7.35 -9.73
C ASP A 294 -21.23 7.52 -11.03
N GLY A 295 -20.82 8.43 -11.92
CA GLY A 295 -21.59 8.86 -13.09
C GLY A 295 -20.81 8.83 -14.40
N GLU A 296 -21.33 9.56 -15.39
CA GLU A 296 -20.63 9.78 -16.66
C GLU A 296 -19.44 10.71 -16.44
N SER A 297 -18.27 10.35 -16.97
CA SER A 297 -17.03 11.11 -16.77
C SER A 297 -17.13 12.57 -17.22
N GLU A 298 -17.82 12.83 -18.34
CA GLU A 298 -18.05 14.19 -18.86
C GLU A 298 -18.82 15.07 -17.86
N ALA A 299 -19.85 14.51 -17.19
CA ALA A 299 -20.62 15.23 -16.18
C ALA A 299 -19.79 15.51 -14.92
N TRP A 300 -18.88 14.60 -14.57
CA TRP A 300 -17.97 14.82 -13.45
C TRP A 300 -16.91 15.88 -13.77
N TYR A 301 -16.34 15.88 -14.99
CA TYR A 301 -15.41 16.91 -15.44
C TYR A 301 -16.05 18.32 -15.41
N GLU A 302 -17.29 18.46 -15.91
CA GLU A 302 -18.06 19.71 -15.77
C GLU A 302 -18.22 20.11 -14.28
N ALA A 303 -18.60 19.16 -13.41
CA ALA A 303 -18.81 19.43 -12.00
C ALA A 303 -17.55 19.91 -11.25
N VAL A 304 -16.35 19.45 -11.66
CA VAL A 304 -15.09 19.89 -11.07
C VAL A 304 -14.50 21.15 -11.73
N GLY A 305 -15.15 21.70 -12.76
CA GLY A 305 -14.70 22.92 -13.45
C GLY A 305 -13.79 22.69 -14.67
N LEU A 306 -13.83 21.50 -15.25
CA LEU A 306 -13.13 21.10 -16.47
C LEU A 306 -14.14 20.95 -17.63
N ASP A 307 -14.91 22.02 -17.89
CA ASP A 307 -15.92 22.07 -18.94
C ASP A 307 -15.34 21.77 -20.32
N GLY A 308 -15.86 20.72 -20.99
CA GLY A 308 -15.41 20.35 -22.33
C GLY A 308 -13.96 19.85 -22.38
N PHE A 309 -13.46 19.33 -21.26
CA PHE A 309 -12.15 18.70 -21.18
C PHE A 309 -12.03 17.53 -22.17
N ASP A 310 -11.13 17.70 -23.14
CA ASP A 310 -10.73 16.73 -24.15
C ASP A 310 -9.22 16.53 -24.00
N GLY A 311 -8.82 16.07 -22.80
CA GLY A 311 -7.42 15.81 -22.48
C GLY A 311 -6.93 14.52 -23.13
N THR A 312 -5.61 14.33 -23.17
CA THR A 312 -5.08 13.00 -23.51
C THR A 312 -5.55 11.97 -22.50
N ARG A 313 -5.64 10.71 -22.91
CA ARG A 313 -6.02 9.59 -22.01
C ARG A 313 -5.21 9.54 -20.72
N SER A 314 -3.95 9.96 -20.76
CA SER A 314 -3.08 10.04 -19.58
C SER A 314 -3.52 11.12 -18.60
N LEU A 315 -3.82 12.34 -19.08
CA LEU A 315 -4.31 13.44 -18.25
C LEU A 315 -5.70 13.15 -17.71
N GLU A 316 -6.57 12.53 -18.51
CA GLU A 316 -7.84 11.99 -18.04
C GLU A 316 -7.63 10.99 -16.90
N SER A 317 -6.71 10.04 -17.06
CA SER A 317 -6.41 9.03 -16.03
C SER A 317 -5.90 9.68 -14.75
N VAL A 318 -5.00 10.66 -14.84
CA VAL A 318 -4.42 11.35 -13.68
C VAL A 318 -5.46 12.16 -12.93
N ILE A 319 -6.26 12.96 -13.63
CA ILE A 319 -7.35 13.73 -13.02
C ILE A 319 -8.39 12.82 -12.40
N TRP A 320 -8.75 11.73 -13.09
CA TRP A 320 -9.69 10.74 -12.56
C TRP A 320 -9.15 10.09 -11.28
N GLN A 321 -7.89 9.67 -11.26
CA GLN A 321 -7.25 9.04 -10.10
C GLN A 321 -7.09 10.01 -8.93
N ALA A 322 -6.71 11.27 -9.19
CA ALA A 322 -6.62 12.31 -8.18
C ALA A 322 -8.00 12.58 -7.53
N GLY A 323 -9.06 12.68 -8.35
CA GLY A 323 -10.43 12.78 -7.86
C GLY A 323 -10.88 11.57 -7.04
N SER A 324 -10.51 10.36 -7.46
CA SER A 324 -10.87 9.12 -6.78
C SER A 324 -10.21 9.02 -5.40
N SER A 325 -8.98 9.52 -5.28
CA SER A 325 -8.24 9.52 -4.02
C SER A 325 -8.93 10.40 -2.96
N ILE A 326 -9.51 11.54 -3.36
CA ILE A 326 -10.30 12.41 -2.46
C ILE A 326 -11.54 11.69 -1.95
N HIS A 327 -12.29 11.05 -2.85
CA HIS A 327 -13.52 10.34 -2.50
C HIS A 327 -13.22 9.15 -1.57
N GLN A 328 -12.21 8.35 -1.91
CA GLN A 328 -11.79 7.21 -1.10
C GLN A 328 -11.29 7.64 0.30
N ALA A 329 -10.54 8.74 0.39
CA ALA A 329 -10.09 9.27 1.68
C ALA A 329 -11.29 9.73 2.53
N HIS A 330 -12.30 10.36 1.91
CA HIS A 330 -13.52 10.77 2.61
C HIS A 330 -14.33 9.58 3.13
N GLU A 331 -14.66 8.60 2.28
CA GLU A 331 -15.39 7.39 2.71
C GLU A 331 -14.61 6.63 3.80
N SER A 332 -13.28 6.53 3.65
CA SER A 332 -12.43 5.85 4.62
C SER A 332 -12.43 6.54 6.00
N MET A 333 -12.58 7.87 6.07
CA MET A 333 -12.72 8.56 7.35
C MET A 333 -14.01 8.15 8.08
N GLU A 334 -15.14 8.05 7.36
CA GLU A 334 -16.42 7.63 7.94
C GLU A 334 -16.36 6.17 8.42
N ASP A 335 -15.83 5.27 7.58
CA ASP A 335 -15.65 3.86 7.92
C ASP A 335 -14.75 3.66 9.15
N THR A 336 -13.67 4.44 9.26
CA THR A 336 -12.72 4.34 10.38
C THR A 336 -13.25 4.96 11.67
N LEU A 337 -14.12 5.97 11.58
CA LEU A 337 -14.86 6.50 12.72
C LEU A 337 -15.84 5.44 13.26
N GLU A 338 -16.62 4.78 12.38
CA GLU A 338 -17.55 3.72 12.79
C GLU A 338 -16.83 2.51 13.39
N ALA A 339 -15.65 2.17 12.86
CA ALA A 339 -14.83 1.07 13.34
C ALA A 339 -13.98 1.41 14.59
N GLU A 340 -14.04 2.64 15.10
CA GLU A 340 -13.23 3.13 16.23
C GLU A 340 -11.71 2.94 16.01
N THR A 341 -11.26 3.04 14.75
CA THR A 341 -9.84 2.95 14.35
C THR A 341 -9.28 4.34 14.04
N PHE A 342 -9.25 5.20 15.05
CA PHE A 342 -8.98 6.62 14.88
C PHE A 342 -7.59 6.91 14.31
N GLY A 343 -6.57 6.08 14.58
CA GLY A 343 -5.24 6.25 14.01
C GLY A 343 -5.25 6.22 12.48
N LEU A 344 -5.99 5.27 11.90
CA LEU A 344 -6.20 5.19 10.44
C LEU A 344 -7.02 6.38 9.93
N GLY A 345 -8.12 6.73 10.61
CA GLY A 345 -8.97 7.86 10.20
C GLY A 345 -8.21 9.18 10.15
N LEU A 346 -7.31 9.44 11.11
CA LEU A 346 -6.50 10.65 11.14
C LEU A 346 -5.48 10.71 9.98
N GLN A 347 -4.90 9.58 9.57
CA GLN A 347 -4.08 9.55 8.36
C GLN A 347 -4.92 9.85 7.11
N ARG A 348 -6.14 9.28 7.01
CA ARG A 348 -7.08 9.58 5.91
C ARG A 348 -7.52 11.04 5.88
N ALA A 349 -7.64 11.68 7.04
CA ALA A 349 -7.92 13.11 7.14
C ALA A 349 -6.80 13.99 6.56
N LEU A 350 -5.54 13.64 6.81
CA LEU A 350 -4.40 14.35 6.22
C LEU A 350 -4.29 14.07 4.71
N GLU A 351 -4.49 12.82 4.29
CA GLU A 351 -4.53 12.44 2.87
C GLU A 351 -5.61 13.22 2.11
N PHE A 352 -6.82 13.32 2.67
CA PHE A 352 -7.91 14.11 2.10
C PHE A 352 -7.51 15.58 1.87
N GLU A 353 -6.91 16.24 2.87
CA GLU A 353 -6.47 17.65 2.73
C GLU A 353 -5.45 17.83 1.61
N GLN A 354 -4.45 16.94 1.54
CA GLN A 354 -3.43 17.02 0.49
C GLN A 354 -4.02 16.71 -0.88
N SER A 355 -4.79 15.62 -1.01
CA SER A 355 -5.39 15.22 -2.28
C SER A 355 -6.37 16.26 -2.81
N LEU A 356 -7.20 16.87 -1.95
CA LEU A 356 -8.13 17.93 -2.36
C LEU A 356 -7.37 19.13 -2.92
N ARG A 357 -6.38 19.65 -2.17
CA ARG A 357 -5.60 20.82 -2.58
C ARG A 357 -4.73 20.53 -3.80
N GLY A 358 -4.15 19.33 -3.87
CA GLY A 358 -3.33 18.86 -4.98
C GLY A 358 -4.15 18.72 -6.25
N PHE A 359 -5.36 18.17 -6.13
CA PHE A 359 -6.33 18.09 -7.21
C PHE A 359 -6.73 19.48 -7.72
N GLU A 360 -7.12 20.40 -6.84
CA GLU A 360 -7.48 21.76 -7.24
C GLU A 360 -6.34 22.43 -8.01
N ARG A 361 -5.10 22.21 -7.55
CA ARG A 361 -3.91 22.79 -8.18
C ARG A 361 -3.59 22.19 -9.54
N VAL A 362 -3.67 20.86 -9.69
CA VAL A 362 -3.44 20.22 -10.99
C VAL A 362 -4.58 20.50 -11.97
N ARG A 363 -5.83 20.55 -11.48
CA ARG A 363 -7.00 21.00 -12.25
C ARG A 363 -6.79 22.41 -12.80
N ASP A 364 -6.41 23.35 -11.95
CA ASP A 364 -6.22 24.75 -12.35
C ASP A 364 -5.11 24.87 -13.41
N ARG A 365 -4.01 24.13 -13.26
CA ARG A 365 -2.93 24.08 -14.28
C ARG A 365 -3.41 23.52 -15.62
N ILE A 366 -4.23 22.47 -15.61
CA ILE A 366 -4.81 21.92 -16.84
C ILE A 366 -5.76 22.94 -17.48
N ALA A 367 -6.60 23.60 -16.68
CA ALA A 367 -7.52 24.63 -17.17
C ALA A 367 -6.79 25.85 -17.77
N ASP A 368 -5.65 26.21 -17.20
CA ASP A 368 -4.78 27.30 -17.68
C ASP A 368 -3.90 26.89 -18.88
N GLY A 369 -3.82 25.60 -19.20
CA GLY A 369 -2.97 25.04 -20.27
C GLY A 369 -1.50 24.90 -19.89
N ASP A 370 -1.17 24.90 -18.59
CA ASP A 370 0.19 24.71 -18.07
C ASP A 370 0.59 23.23 -18.01
N VAL A 371 -0.38 22.32 -18.07
CA VAL A 371 -0.17 20.86 -18.14
C VAL A 371 -0.94 20.32 -19.34
N GLU A 372 -0.20 19.98 -20.39
CA GLU A 372 -0.71 19.44 -21.66
C GLU A 372 0.00 18.11 -21.99
N ALA A 373 -0.34 17.49 -23.12
CA ALA A 373 0.37 16.31 -23.60
C ALA A 373 1.85 16.66 -23.86
N PRO A 374 2.82 15.87 -23.38
CA PRO A 374 4.22 16.17 -23.64
C PRO A 374 4.56 15.96 -25.12
N ASP A 375 5.12 16.98 -25.76
CA ASP A 375 5.59 16.95 -27.15
C ASP A 375 6.86 16.09 -27.31
N ASP A 376 7.73 16.11 -26.30
CA ASP A 376 9.02 15.41 -26.30
C ASP A 376 9.48 14.99 -24.89
N SER A 377 10.60 14.27 -24.81
CA SER A 377 11.17 13.82 -23.53
C SER A 377 11.74 14.96 -22.69
N ASP A 378 12.02 16.12 -23.28
CA ASP A 378 12.54 17.29 -22.55
C ASP A 378 11.45 17.91 -21.68
N GLU A 379 10.19 17.91 -22.14
CA GLU A 379 9.04 18.33 -21.33
C GLU A 379 8.79 17.38 -20.15
N ILE A 380 8.95 16.07 -20.35
CA ILE A 380 8.85 15.09 -19.25
C ILE A 380 9.96 15.31 -18.23
N ARG A 381 11.19 15.55 -18.69
CA ARG A 381 12.31 15.89 -17.81
C ARG A 381 12.05 17.18 -17.04
N ALA A 382 11.49 18.20 -17.69
CA ALA A 382 11.15 19.48 -17.05
C ALA A 382 10.07 19.29 -15.98
N GLN A 383 9.03 18.50 -16.27
CA GLN A 383 7.96 18.20 -15.32
C GLN A 383 8.48 17.41 -14.10
N ARG A 384 9.36 16.43 -14.33
CA ARG A 384 10.06 15.72 -13.24
C ARG A 384 10.91 16.68 -12.41
N ALA A 385 11.69 17.56 -13.04
CA ALA A 385 12.50 18.53 -12.32
C ALA A 385 11.64 19.46 -11.44
N ALA A 386 10.47 19.90 -11.93
CA ALA A 386 9.53 20.67 -11.13
C ALA A 386 8.98 19.88 -9.93
N ALA A 387 8.68 18.59 -10.11
CA ALA A 387 8.29 17.70 -9.01
C ALA A 387 9.41 17.55 -7.96
N LEU A 388 10.67 17.41 -8.38
CA LEU A 388 11.82 17.35 -7.48
C LEU A 388 12.06 18.68 -6.72
N GLU A 389 11.86 19.82 -7.36
CA GLU A 389 11.92 21.12 -6.70
C GLU A 389 10.80 21.30 -5.65
N ALA A 390 9.59 20.85 -5.98
CA ALA A 390 8.48 20.79 -5.02
C ALA A 390 8.79 19.86 -3.85
N ALA A 391 9.37 18.69 -4.14
CA ALA A 391 9.80 17.71 -3.13
C ALA A 391 10.79 18.31 -2.14
N GLN A 392 11.81 19.02 -2.63
CA GLN A 392 12.79 19.70 -1.78
C GLN A 392 12.14 20.80 -0.95
N THR A 393 11.24 21.58 -1.54
CA THR A 393 10.52 22.66 -0.83
C THR A 393 9.65 22.10 0.29
N ALA A 394 8.90 21.02 0.03
CA ALA A 394 8.09 20.33 1.03
C ALA A 394 8.94 19.78 2.16
N ARG A 395 10.09 19.18 1.82
CA ARG A 395 11.07 18.67 2.80
C ARG A 395 11.63 19.75 3.72
N ASP A 396 11.87 20.95 3.20
CA ASP A 396 12.37 22.07 4.00
C ASP A 396 11.27 22.68 4.91
N ALA A 397 10.00 22.48 4.57
CA ALA A 397 8.85 23.04 5.29
C ALA A 397 8.28 22.07 6.35
N VAL A 398 8.28 20.75 6.08
CA VAL A 398 7.76 19.73 7.00
C VAL A 398 8.86 19.31 7.98
N PRO A 399 8.67 19.46 9.31
CA PRO A 399 9.66 19.03 10.30
C PRO A 399 9.88 17.51 10.27
N LEU A 400 11.10 17.08 9.96
CA LEU A 400 11.50 15.66 9.92
C LEU A 400 12.02 15.13 11.26
N ASP A 401 12.45 16.02 12.15
CA ASP A 401 12.96 15.67 13.49
C ASP A 401 11.83 15.38 14.50
N GLU A 402 10.59 15.66 14.13
CA GLU A 402 9.38 15.42 14.93
C GLU A 402 8.54 14.30 14.27
N PRO A 403 8.49 13.08 14.86
CA PRO A 403 7.66 12.00 14.33
C PRO A 403 6.20 12.42 14.27
N SER A 404 5.63 12.47 13.06
CA SER A 404 4.27 12.94 12.82
C SER A 404 3.68 12.32 11.55
N LEU A 405 2.35 12.37 11.41
CA LEU A 405 1.68 11.99 10.16
C LEU A 405 2.11 12.88 8.98
N GLY A 406 2.46 14.15 9.22
CA GLY A 406 2.98 15.04 8.18
C GLY A 406 4.32 14.58 7.61
N ALA A 407 5.27 14.20 8.48
CA ALA A 407 6.54 13.62 8.05
C ALA A 407 6.35 12.27 7.35
N TYR A 408 5.39 11.46 7.81
CA TYR A 408 5.06 10.18 7.18
C TYR A 408 4.47 10.40 5.77
N ARG A 409 3.53 11.33 5.62
CA ARG A 409 2.91 11.63 4.33
C ARG A 409 3.92 12.20 3.33
N LEU A 410 4.87 13.02 3.78
CA LEU A 410 5.99 13.43 2.94
C LEU A 410 6.80 12.22 2.45
N ALA A 411 7.21 11.33 3.35
CA ALA A 411 7.97 10.13 2.97
C ALA A 411 7.20 9.24 1.98
N GLU A 412 5.88 9.08 2.18
CA GLU A 412 4.99 8.34 1.29
C GLU A 412 4.91 8.98 -0.11
N THR A 413 4.67 10.29 -0.21
CA THR A 413 4.64 10.98 -1.52
C THR A 413 6.00 10.93 -2.22
N LEU A 414 7.12 10.98 -1.49
CA LEU A 414 8.46 10.79 -2.06
C LEU A 414 8.69 9.36 -2.56
N GLN A 415 8.14 8.35 -1.89
CA GLN A 415 8.20 6.95 -2.30
C GLN A 415 7.40 6.72 -3.59
N GLU A 416 6.21 7.30 -3.69
CA GLU A 416 5.37 7.23 -4.89
C GLU A 416 6.05 7.91 -6.09
N LEU A 417 6.71 9.05 -5.86
CA LEU A 417 7.54 9.72 -6.85
C LEU A 417 8.72 8.83 -7.31
N SER A 418 9.39 8.13 -6.39
CA SER A 418 10.49 7.23 -6.76
C SER A 418 10.00 5.99 -7.53
N TRP A 419 8.79 5.48 -7.25
CA TRP A 419 8.20 4.41 -8.07
C TRP A 419 7.90 4.86 -9.50
N THR A 420 7.58 6.14 -9.68
CA THR A 420 7.46 6.76 -11.00
C THR A 420 8.82 6.80 -11.71
N ASP A 421 9.90 7.19 -11.00
CA ASP A 421 11.26 7.12 -11.51
C ASP A 421 11.66 5.67 -11.90
N ASP A 422 11.30 4.68 -11.08
CA ASP A 422 11.54 3.26 -11.37
C ASP A 422 10.79 2.79 -12.62
N ALA A 423 9.61 3.34 -12.89
CA ALA A 423 8.86 3.06 -14.11
C ALA A 423 9.57 3.59 -15.36
N VAL A 424 10.10 4.81 -15.27
CA VAL A 424 10.95 5.38 -16.32
C VAL A 424 12.24 4.57 -16.48
N ALA A 425 12.88 4.15 -15.38
CA ALA A 425 14.11 3.36 -15.42
C ALA A 425 13.87 1.99 -16.09
N ARG A 426 12.75 1.35 -15.77
CA ARG A 426 12.30 0.12 -16.45
C ARG A 426 12.08 0.36 -17.95
N ALA A 427 11.50 1.49 -18.34
CA ALA A 427 11.33 1.86 -19.74
C ALA A 427 12.68 2.10 -20.45
N ALA A 428 13.63 2.78 -19.79
CA ALA A 428 14.98 3.03 -20.29
C ALA A 428 15.82 1.75 -20.44
N SER A 429 15.54 0.73 -19.62
CA SER A 429 16.23 -0.57 -19.68
C SER A 429 15.72 -1.53 -20.78
N ARG A 430 14.66 -1.16 -21.51
CA ARG A 430 14.10 -2.00 -22.59
C ARG A 430 15.06 -2.12 -23.78
N ASP A 431 14.75 -3.10 -24.64
CA ASP A 431 15.44 -3.28 -25.92
C ASP A 431 15.52 -1.93 -26.67
N PRO A 432 16.73 -1.45 -27.06
CA PRO A 432 16.90 -0.17 -27.75
C PRO A 432 16.07 0.02 -29.02
N GLU A 433 15.61 -1.07 -29.64
CA GLU A 433 14.75 -1.03 -30.83
C GLU A 433 13.23 -0.94 -30.50
N MET A 434 12.85 -1.05 -29.22
CA MET A 434 11.46 -0.96 -28.76
C MET A 434 11.16 0.41 -28.14
N ASN A 435 10.34 1.20 -28.85
CA ASN A 435 9.83 2.46 -28.31
C ASN A 435 8.91 2.22 -27.10
N VAL A 436 8.85 3.22 -26.22
CA VAL A 436 8.07 3.25 -24.97
C VAL A 436 7.15 4.47 -24.95
N THR A 437 6.11 4.42 -24.13
CA THR A 437 5.25 5.56 -23.80
C THR A 437 5.61 6.03 -22.39
N LEU A 438 5.65 7.34 -22.19
CA LEU A 438 5.96 7.96 -20.88
C LEU A 438 4.88 8.96 -20.43
N THR A 439 3.70 8.89 -21.05
CA THR A 439 2.64 9.89 -20.86
C THR A 439 1.95 9.73 -19.50
N ASP A 440 1.92 8.52 -18.96
CA ASP A 440 1.38 8.25 -17.62
C ASP A 440 2.35 8.81 -16.56
N GLU A 441 3.65 8.56 -16.72
CA GLU A 441 4.71 9.09 -15.83
C GLU A 441 4.74 10.63 -15.85
N TYR A 442 4.54 11.26 -17.01
CA TYR A 442 4.39 12.72 -17.09
C TYR A 442 3.23 13.23 -16.22
N GLY A 443 2.07 12.58 -16.31
CA GLY A 443 0.90 12.94 -15.51
C GLY A 443 1.11 12.71 -14.01
N GLU A 444 1.76 11.60 -13.65
CA GLU A 444 2.15 11.31 -12.27
C GLU A 444 3.11 12.38 -11.72
N TYR A 445 4.12 12.81 -12.47
CA TYR A 445 4.98 13.93 -12.04
C TYR A 445 4.21 15.24 -11.84
N ALA A 446 3.21 15.54 -12.68
CA ALA A 446 2.35 16.71 -12.52
C ALA A 446 1.48 16.62 -11.25
N LYS A 447 0.93 15.44 -10.97
CA LYS A 447 0.19 15.15 -9.73
C LYS A 447 1.09 15.31 -8.50
N TYR A 448 2.24 14.62 -8.45
CA TYR A 448 3.13 14.68 -7.28
C TYR A 448 3.70 16.08 -7.06
N GLN A 449 4.01 16.83 -8.12
CA GLN A 449 4.36 18.24 -7.97
C GLN A 449 3.25 19.01 -7.25
N ALA A 450 2.00 18.86 -7.68
CA ALA A 450 0.88 19.56 -7.06
C ALA A 450 0.66 19.14 -5.60
N GLU A 451 0.73 17.84 -5.30
CA GLU A 451 0.57 17.28 -3.95
C GLU A 451 1.70 17.70 -3.00
N LEU A 452 2.95 17.77 -3.48
CA LEU A 452 4.10 18.22 -2.69
C LEU A 452 4.05 19.72 -2.41
N GLU A 453 3.62 20.53 -3.39
CA GLU A 453 3.50 21.98 -3.22
C GLU A 453 2.47 22.40 -2.17
N VAL A 454 1.43 21.59 -1.95
CA VAL A 454 0.34 21.88 -0.99
C VAL A 454 0.47 21.13 0.33
N LEU A 455 1.45 20.22 0.44
CA LEU A 455 1.61 19.38 1.62
C LEU A 455 1.83 20.20 2.90
N PRO A 456 2.65 21.27 2.92
CA PRO A 456 2.81 22.08 4.13
C PRO A 456 1.49 22.68 4.64
N GLU A 457 0.64 23.21 3.74
CA GLU A 457 -0.66 23.76 4.11
C GLU A 457 -1.67 22.67 4.51
N ALA A 458 -1.60 21.48 3.91
CA ALA A 458 -2.41 20.33 4.31
C ALA A 458 -2.04 19.85 5.73
N VAL A 459 -0.75 19.78 6.02
CA VAL A 459 -0.23 19.44 7.36
C VAL A 459 -0.64 20.49 8.39
N GLU A 460 -0.55 21.78 8.06
CA GLU A 460 -1.00 22.86 8.96
C GLU A 460 -2.50 22.75 9.25
N ALA A 461 -3.34 22.56 8.22
CA ALA A 461 -4.79 22.42 8.39
C ALA A 461 -5.17 21.22 9.27
N PHE A 462 -4.47 20.09 9.13
CA PHE A 462 -4.64 18.93 10.00
C PHE A 462 -4.17 19.21 11.44
N ARG A 463 -3.02 19.88 11.60
CA ARG A 463 -2.47 20.24 12.90
C ARG A 463 -3.39 21.18 13.67
N ASP A 464 -4.00 22.15 13.01
CA ASP A 464 -4.93 23.08 13.66
C ASP A 464 -6.09 22.31 14.31
N ARG A 465 -6.68 21.33 13.61
CA ARG A 465 -7.74 20.48 14.19
C ARG A 465 -7.26 19.60 15.34
N LEU A 466 -6.04 19.07 15.26
CA LEU A 466 -5.48 18.19 16.29
C LEU A 466 -5.03 18.92 17.57
N LEU A 467 -4.53 20.16 17.40
CA LEU A 467 -3.85 20.90 18.46
C LEU A 467 -4.71 21.99 19.10
N GLU A 468 -5.68 22.57 18.38
CA GLU A 468 -6.56 23.59 18.95
C GLU A 468 -7.49 22.99 20.02
N ARG A 469 -7.17 23.25 21.30
CA ARG A 469 -8.05 23.03 22.46
C ARG A 469 -8.03 24.19 23.44
#